data_AF-A0A0A2HWK5-F1
#
_entry.id   AF-A0A0A2HWK5-F1
#
_cell.length_a   1.000
_cell.length_b   1.000
_cell.length_c   1.000
_cell.angle_alpha   90.00
_cell.angle_beta   90.00
_cell.angle_gamma   90.00
#
_symmetry.space_group_name_H-M   'P 1'
#
loop_
_entity.id
_entity.type
_entity.pdbx_description
1 polymer ?
#
loop_
_entity_poly.entity_id
_entity_poly.type
_entity_poly.pdbx_seq_one_letter_code
_entity_poly.pdbx_strand_id
1 'polypeptide(L)'
;MSQLDILLVVLRVAFGAFIPICFIAIGVWMERRGAGFIQDRLGPNRCNIFGFRFGGLVQNLADGVKLIFKEDMIAGHIPHRFYFVLAPVLVFFTALVSFAAIPFADTLVLGGRSYIMQTIPFDIGILWFLACTGFAVYGIILAGWSSHNKYGILGGLRSAAQVIAYEIPMGLAVVSLLVVYGTVNLSEIARFQGQLLFGFIPMWGVILQPLGVVIFIVAAFAETNRTPFDFAEGESEIVAGFHIEYSSMKFGMFFLGEYVAMFASSAIIVTLFFGGYQIPWLATETMVAYAQPIAIVLMLLLPVITYYFTNWIRKNNVSHYYRPNDPLVREANVYIKICWILAAAVELILLTLVVINPSADGVRIFVVLLQMATFLLKATIMCFVYVWVRWTLPRFRYDQLQKLGWQILLPMSLVNIFITSAVVVALS
;
A
#
# COMPACT_ATOMS: atom_id res chain seq x y z
N MET A 1 -30.29 3.76 -13.00
CA MET A 1 -29.51 3.64 -11.75
C MET A 1 -30.20 4.46 -10.68
N SER A 2 -30.41 3.89 -9.49
CA SER A 2 -30.91 4.65 -8.35
C SER A 2 -29.85 5.70 -7.92
N GLN A 3 -30.26 6.77 -7.21
CA GLN A 3 -29.30 7.74 -6.66
C GLN A 3 -28.26 7.06 -5.74
N LEU A 4 -28.67 6.00 -5.03
CA LEU A 4 -27.80 5.18 -4.18
C LEU A 4 -26.75 4.43 -5.02
N ASP A 5 -27.13 3.87 -6.17
CA ASP A 5 -26.18 3.17 -7.05
C ASP A 5 -25.06 4.11 -7.51
N ILE A 6 -25.43 5.33 -7.92
CA ILE A 6 -24.49 6.36 -8.40
C ILE A 6 -23.58 6.79 -7.25
N LEU A 7 -24.15 7.06 -6.08
CA LEU A 7 -23.37 7.43 -4.88
C LEU A 7 -22.35 6.34 -4.53
N LEU A 8 -22.74 5.07 -4.56
CA LEU A 8 -21.82 3.97 -4.26
C LEU A 8 -20.74 3.82 -5.34
N VAL A 9 -21.05 4.00 -6.63
CA VAL A 9 -19.99 4.04 -7.68
C VAL A 9 -19.00 5.15 -7.37
N VAL A 10 -19.47 6.37 -7.10
CA VAL A 10 -18.60 7.52 -6.82
C VAL A 10 -17.76 7.27 -5.58
N LEU A 11 -18.33 6.75 -4.50
CA LEU A 11 -17.59 6.44 -3.27
C LEU A 11 -16.52 5.38 -3.48
N ARG A 12 -16.81 4.32 -4.25
CA ARG A 12 -15.83 3.26 -4.56
C ARG A 12 -14.67 3.79 -5.41
N VAL A 13 -14.97 4.56 -6.45
CA VAL A 13 -13.96 5.19 -7.32
C VAL A 13 -13.13 6.21 -6.53
N ALA A 14 -13.79 7.05 -5.72
CA ALA A 14 -13.13 8.01 -4.85
C ALA A 14 -12.21 7.30 -3.85
N PHE A 15 -12.66 6.21 -3.22
CA PHE A 15 -11.82 5.43 -2.32
C PHE A 15 -10.60 4.86 -3.04
N GLY A 16 -10.79 4.24 -4.20
CA GLY A 16 -9.70 3.65 -4.99
C GLY A 16 -8.64 4.63 -5.48
N ALA A 17 -9.05 5.86 -5.83
CA ALA A 17 -8.12 6.89 -6.29
C ALA A 17 -7.52 7.71 -5.13
N PHE A 18 -8.32 8.06 -4.12
CA PHE A 18 -7.91 8.98 -3.06
C PHE A 18 -7.02 8.31 -2.02
N ILE A 19 -7.32 7.06 -1.65
CA ILE A 19 -6.57 6.37 -0.60
C ILE A 19 -5.09 6.18 -0.94
N PRO A 20 -4.70 5.68 -2.13
CA PRO A 20 -3.29 5.57 -2.48
C PRO A 20 -2.56 6.92 -2.44
N ILE A 21 -3.22 8.00 -2.86
CA ILE A 21 -2.66 9.37 -2.84
C ILE A 21 -2.47 9.86 -1.40
N CYS A 22 -3.47 9.69 -0.53
CA CYS A 22 -3.35 10.03 0.89
C CYS A 22 -2.26 9.21 1.58
N PHE A 23 -2.10 7.95 1.17
CA PHE A 23 -1.07 7.08 1.72
C PHE A 23 0.33 7.60 1.43
N ILE A 24 0.57 8.36 0.36
CA ILE A 24 1.90 8.94 0.08
C ILE A 24 2.39 9.79 1.25
N ALA A 25 1.51 10.62 1.83
CA ALA A 25 1.86 11.46 2.97
C ALA A 25 2.25 10.63 4.20
N ILE A 26 1.59 9.49 4.41
CA ILE A 26 1.88 8.56 5.51
C ILE A 26 3.17 7.79 5.21
N GLY A 27 3.35 7.29 4.00
CA GLY A 27 4.51 6.53 3.56
C GLY A 27 5.81 7.32 3.68
N VAL A 28 5.83 8.56 3.16
CA VAL A 28 7.00 9.46 3.27
C VAL A 28 7.31 9.78 4.73
N TRP A 29 6.27 10.01 5.55
CA TRP A 29 6.44 10.26 6.98
C TRP A 29 7.01 9.04 7.71
N MET A 30 6.44 7.87 7.45
CA MET A 30 6.83 6.59 8.03
C MET A 30 8.27 6.25 7.66
N GLU A 31 8.68 6.52 6.43
CA GLU A 31 10.06 6.30 6.00
C GLU A 31 11.03 7.24 6.73
N ARG A 32 10.75 8.54 6.79
CA ARG A 32 11.64 9.51 7.47
C ARG A 32 11.75 9.28 8.97
N ARG A 33 10.62 8.99 9.63
CA ARG A 33 10.59 8.69 11.07
C ARG A 33 11.14 7.30 11.37
N GLY A 34 10.79 6.30 10.57
CA GLY A 34 11.28 4.92 10.68
C GLY A 34 12.79 4.85 10.51
N ALA A 35 13.34 5.55 9.50
CA ALA A 35 14.78 5.72 9.32
C ALA A 35 15.44 6.33 10.56
N GLY A 36 14.85 7.40 11.10
CA GLY A 36 15.34 8.04 12.31
C GLY A 36 15.41 7.07 13.47
N PHE A 37 14.33 6.33 13.70
CA PHE A 37 14.25 5.35 14.79
C PHE A 37 15.30 4.24 14.67
N ILE A 38 15.50 3.69 13.47
CA ILE A 38 16.51 2.62 13.23
C ILE A 38 17.93 3.14 13.44
N GLN A 39 18.18 4.41 13.13
CA GLN A 39 19.48 5.07 13.25
C GLN A 39 19.72 5.74 14.60
N ASP A 40 18.82 5.54 15.57
CA ASP A 40 18.83 6.24 16.86
C ASP A 40 18.95 7.77 16.75
N ARG A 41 18.23 8.35 15.79
CA ARG A 41 18.11 9.80 15.61
C ARG A 41 16.66 10.25 15.48
N LEU A 42 16.41 11.49 15.86
CA LEU A 42 15.07 12.07 15.76
C LEU A 42 14.70 12.34 14.28
N GLY A 43 13.50 11.92 13.88
CA GLY A 43 12.90 12.27 12.60
C GLY A 43 12.49 13.75 12.50
N PRO A 44 11.76 14.14 11.42
CA PRO A 44 11.36 15.52 11.18
C PRO A 44 10.53 16.11 12.34
N ASN A 45 11.05 17.19 12.93
CA ASN A 45 10.50 17.83 14.14
C ASN A 45 10.50 19.38 14.11
N ARG A 46 10.81 20.00 12.97
CA ARG A 46 11.06 21.46 12.89
C ARG A 46 9.97 22.25 12.17
N CYS A 47 9.54 21.78 11.00
CA CYS A 47 8.53 22.47 10.20
C CYS A 47 7.20 22.54 10.97
N ASN A 48 6.62 23.73 11.02
CA ASN A 48 5.34 23.96 11.67
C ASN A 48 4.50 24.94 10.86
N ILE A 49 3.18 24.76 10.91
CA ILE A 49 2.20 25.69 10.37
C ILE A 49 1.42 26.23 11.57
N PHE A 50 1.43 27.56 11.74
CA PHE A 50 0.80 28.23 12.89
C PHE A 50 1.20 27.65 14.26
N GLY A 51 2.45 27.16 14.39
CA GLY A 51 2.94 26.56 15.63
C GLY A 51 2.58 25.09 15.84
N PHE A 52 1.95 24.41 14.87
CA PHE A 52 1.68 22.97 14.89
C PHE A 52 2.63 22.19 13.97
N ARG A 53 3.29 21.15 14.49
CA ARG A 53 4.24 20.31 13.73
C ARG A 53 3.64 19.02 13.15
N PHE A 54 2.47 18.57 13.64
CA PHE A 54 1.82 17.30 13.28
C PHE A 54 2.80 16.11 13.21
N GLY A 55 3.68 15.98 14.20
CA GLY A 55 4.68 14.90 14.22
C GLY A 55 5.64 14.88 13.02
N GLY A 56 5.76 15.97 12.27
CA GLY A 56 6.57 16.07 11.05
C GLY A 56 5.80 15.89 9.74
N LEU A 57 4.49 15.60 9.76
CA LEU A 57 3.66 15.50 8.56
C LEU A 57 3.57 16.83 7.78
N VAL A 58 3.71 17.96 8.48
CA VAL A 58 3.77 19.30 7.87
C VAL A 58 4.90 19.40 6.86
N GLN A 59 6.03 18.72 7.09
CA GLN A 59 7.14 18.72 6.15
C GLN A 59 6.73 18.13 4.80
N ASN A 60 5.92 17.07 4.80
CA ASN A 60 5.48 16.42 3.56
C ASN A 60 4.57 17.34 2.75
N LEU A 61 3.72 18.11 3.42
CA LEU A 61 2.91 19.14 2.77
C LEU A 61 3.79 20.26 2.20
N ALA A 62 4.78 20.73 2.96
CA ALA A 62 5.72 21.75 2.50
C ALA A 62 6.54 21.28 1.28
N ASP A 63 6.95 20.01 1.26
CA ASP A 63 7.66 19.41 0.13
C ASP A 63 6.75 19.32 -1.11
N GLY A 64 5.48 18.93 -0.94
CA GLY A 64 4.49 18.92 -2.03
C GLY A 64 4.25 20.31 -2.61
N VAL A 65 4.00 21.31 -1.76
CA VAL A 65 3.84 22.71 -2.18
C VAL A 65 5.09 23.21 -2.90
N LYS A 66 6.28 22.92 -2.35
CA LYS A 66 7.56 23.28 -2.98
C LYS A 66 7.67 22.69 -4.40
N LEU A 67 7.34 21.42 -4.59
CA LEU A 67 7.45 20.76 -5.89
C LEU A 67 6.49 21.38 -6.93
N ILE A 68 5.30 21.83 -6.52
CA ILE A 68 4.33 22.48 -7.41
C ILE A 68 4.80 23.87 -7.87
N PHE A 69 5.38 24.67 -6.95
CA PHE A 69 5.83 26.03 -7.27
C PHE A 69 7.28 26.10 -7.77
N LYS A 70 8.04 25.01 -7.70
CA LYS A 70 9.41 24.95 -8.21
C LYS A 70 9.39 25.10 -9.72
N GLU A 71 10.37 25.84 -10.24
CA GLU A 71 10.55 26.04 -11.68
C GLU A 71 10.67 24.71 -12.44
N ASP A 72 9.80 24.55 -13.43
CA ASP A 72 9.81 23.39 -14.31
C ASP A 72 10.76 23.60 -15.49
N MET A 73 11.99 23.13 -15.33
CA MET A 73 13.04 23.21 -16.35
C MET A 73 12.99 22.03 -17.31
N ILE A 74 13.12 22.30 -18.61
CA ILE A 74 13.37 21.30 -19.66
C ILE A 74 14.64 21.72 -20.39
N ALA A 75 15.67 20.86 -20.35
CA ALA A 75 16.94 21.17 -20.98
C ALA A 75 16.82 21.27 -22.51
N GLY A 76 17.54 22.24 -23.11
CA GLY A 76 17.45 22.53 -24.55
C GLY A 76 17.92 21.41 -25.47
N HIS A 77 18.75 20.49 -24.97
CA HIS A 77 19.23 19.33 -25.72
C HIS A 77 18.19 18.20 -25.84
N ILE A 78 17.04 18.29 -25.15
CA ILE A 78 16.00 17.25 -25.20
C ILE A 78 15.16 17.45 -26.47
N PRO A 79 15.27 16.56 -27.49
CA PRO A 79 14.58 16.75 -28.75
C PRO A 79 13.08 16.46 -28.64
N HIS A 80 12.70 15.43 -27.87
CA HIS A 80 11.33 14.94 -27.81
C HIS A 80 10.62 15.28 -26.50
N ARG A 81 10.16 16.53 -26.38
CA ARG A 81 9.50 17.06 -25.17
C ARG A 81 8.23 16.30 -24.78
N PHE A 82 7.47 15.80 -25.76
CA PHE A 82 6.25 15.04 -25.49
C PHE A 82 6.51 13.78 -24.66
N TYR A 83 7.46 12.94 -25.08
CA TYR A 83 7.80 11.71 -24.36
C TYR A 83 8.43 11.99 -22.99
N PHE A 84 9.20 13.07 -22.89
CA PHE A 84 9.76 13.52 -21.61
C PHE A 84 8.68 13.86 -20.58
N VAL A 85 7.61 14.55 -20.97
CA VAL A 85 6.50 14.86 -20.05
C VAL A 85 5.61 13.62 -19.82
N LEU A 86 5.43 12.78 -20.84
CA LEU A 86 4.58 11.59 -20.76
C LEU A 86 5.14 10.52 -19.83
N ALA A 87 6.46 10.33 -19.78
CA ALA A 87 7.08 9.25 -19.01
C ALA A 87 6.73 9.28 -17.50
N PRO A 88 6.89 10.39 -16.76
CA PRO A 88 6.46 10.45 -15.35
C PRO A 88 4.95 10.26 -15.18
N VAL A 89 4.14 10.77 -16.11
CA VAL A 89 2.68 10.60 -16.06
C VAL A 89 2.30 9.13 -16.20
N LEU A 90 2.97 8.40 -17.09
CA LEU A 90 2.74 6.96 -17.28
C LEU A 90 3.06 6.19 -15.99
N VAL A 91 4.24 6.39 -15.39
CA VAL A 91 4.62 5.69 -14.16
C VAL A 91 3.65 5.98 -13.01
N PHE A 92 3.27 7.24 -12.83
CA PHE A 92 2.32 7.62 -11.77
C PHE A 92 0.92 7.05 -12.03
N PHE A 93 0.44 7.15 -13.26
CA PHE A 93 -0.90 6.70 -13.63
C PHE A 93 -1.05 5.18 -13.53
N THR A 94 -0.08 4.40 -14.04
CA THR A 94 -0.12 2.94 -13.94
C THR A 94 -0.06 2.48 -12.49
N ALA A 95 0.73 3.15 -11.64
CA ALA A 95 0.76 2.88 -10.20
C ALA A 95 -0.59 3.16 -9.52
N LEU A 96 -1.26 4.27 -9.85
CA LEU A 96 -2.57 4.60 -9.29
C LEU A 96 -3.66 3.61 -9.72
N VAL A 97 -3.64 3.24 -11.00
CA VAL A 97 -4.66 2.38 -11.61
C VAL A 97 -4.48 0.90 -11.21
N SER A 98 -3.29 0.49 -10.81
CA SER A 98 -3.04 -0.90 -10.35
C SER A 98 -3.84 -1.26 -9.10
N PHE A 99 -4.19 -0.28 -8.25
CA PHE A 99 -5.07 -0.46 -7.09
C PHE A 99 -6.54 -0.74 -7.47
N ALA A 100 -6.95 -0.46 -8.71
CA ALA A 100 -8.36 -0.47 -9.08
C ALA A 100 -9.04 -1.86 -8.95
N ALA A 101 -8.29 -2.94 -9.16
CA ALA A 101 -8.78 -4.31 -9.06
C ALA A 101 -8.84 -4.86 -7.62
N ILE A 102 -8.24 -4.15 -6.65
CA ILE A 102 -8.08 -4.69 -5.29
C ILE A 102 -9.38 -4.51 -4.49
N PRO A 103 -9.94 -5.59 -3.91
CA PRO A 103 -11.09 -5.49 -3.04
C PRO A 103 -10.69 -5.00 -1.65
N PHE A 104 -11.42 -4.01 -1.14
CA PHE A 104 -11.19 -3.45 0.19
C PHE A 104 -12.21 -3.94 1.24
N ALA A 105 -13.31 -4.55 0.81
CA ALA A 105 -14.30 -5.21 1.66
C ALA A 105 -15.07 -6.28 0.87
N ASP A 106 -15.94 -7.05 1.55
CA ASP A 106 -16.86 -7.97 0.89
C ASP A 106 -18.01 -7.25 0.18
N THR A 107 -18.82 -7.98 -0.59
CA THR A 107 -20.00 -7.41 -1.26
C THR A 107 -20.99 -6.86 -0.26
N LEU A 108 -21.27 -5.57 -0.39
CA LEU A 108 -22.29 -4.90 0.38
C LEU A 108 -23.65 -5.15 -0.27
N VAL A 109 -24.59 -5.71 0.49
CA VAL A 109 -25.97 -5.89 0.03
C VAL A 109 -26.86 -4.85 0.72
N LEU A 110 -27.35 -3.87 -0.04
CA LEU A 110 -28.26 -2.81 0.45
C LEU A 110 -29.56 -2.86 -0.34
N GLY A 111 -30.70 -2.86 0.35
CA GLY A 111 -32.03 -2.80 -0.29
C GLY A 111 -32.26 -3.89 -1.35
N GLY A 112 -31.69 -5.08 -1.17
CA GLY A 112 -31.79 -6.21 -2.12
C GLY A 112 -30.84 -6.17 -3.31
N ARG A 113 -29.94 -5.19 -3.41
CA ARG A 113 -28.91 -5.09 -4.46
C ARG A 113 -27.51 -5.35 -3.90
N SER A 114 -26.70 -6.10 -4.63
CA SER A 114 -25.31 -6.40 -4.28
C SER A 114 -24.35 -5.41 -4.95
N TYR A 115 -23.40 -4.90 -4.17
CA TYR A 115 -22.35 -3.99 -4.60
C TYR A 115 -20.99 -4.58 -4.25
N ILE A 116 -20.20 -4.90 -5.26
CA ILE A 116 -18.81 -5.34 -5.09
C ILE A 116 -17.98 -4.14 -4.63
N MET A 117 -17.23 -4.33 -3.53
CA MET A 117 -16.35 -3.33 -2.92
C MET A 117 -14.95 -3.36 -3.52
N GLN A 118 -14.93 -3.09 -4.82
CA GLN A 118 -13.75 -2.82 -5.65
C GLN A 118 -13.94 -1.45 -6.31
N THR A 119 -12.84 -0.84 -6.74
CA THR A 119 -12.89 0.43 -7.47
C THR A 119 -13.60 0.25 -8.81
N ILE A 120 -13.16 -0.77 -9.57
CA ILE A 120 -13.75 -1.19 -10.83
C ILE A 120 -13.89 -2.71 -10.77
N PRO A 121 -15.09 -3.28 -11.00
CA PRO A 121 -15.29 -4.72 -11.01
C PRO A 121 -14.64 -5.30 -12.27
N PHE A 122 -13.39 -5.76 -12.17
CA PHE A 122 -12.69 -6.42 -13.26
C PHE A 122 -12.89 -7.93 -13.21
N ASP A 123 -13.29 -8.53 -14.32
CA ASP A 123 -13.31 -10.00 -14.48
C ASP A 123 -11.89 -10.58 -14.50
N ILE A 124 -10.92 -9.75 -14.90
CA ILE A 124 -9.52 -10.09 -15.14
C ILE A 124 -8.70 -10.15 -13.83
N GLY A 125 -9.22 -9.59 -12.73
CA GLY A 125 -8.68 -9.70 -11.37
C GLY A 125 -7.17 -9.41 -11.26
N ILE A 126 -6.38 -10.40 -10.83
CA ILE A 126 -4.92 -10.25 -10.63
C ILE A 126 -4.14 -9.91 -11.91
N LEU A 127 -4.62 -10.32 -13.09
CA LEU A 127 -3.95 -10.05 -14.36
C LEU A 127 -3.97 -8.55 -14.69
N TRP A 128 -4.93 -7.78 -14.15
CA TRP A 128 -4.94 -6.31 -14.25
C TRP A 128 -3.71 -5.69 -13.58
N PHE A 129 -3.36 -6.19 -12.38
CA PHE A 129 -2.18 -5.73 -11.66
C PHE A 129 -0.91 -6.02 -12.44
N LEU A 130 -0.75 -7.27 -12.93
CA LEU A 130 0.41 -7.67 -13.75
C LEU A 130 0.52 -6.85 -15.05
N ALA A 131 -0.61 -6.53 -15.69
CA ALA A 131 -0.59 -5.65 -16.86
C ALA A 131 -0.13 -4.24 -16.50
N CYS A 132 -0.60 -3.68 -15.39
CA CYS A 132 -0.20 -2.34 -14.94
C CYS A 132 1.28 -2.27 -14.56
N THR A 133 1.83 -3.30 -13.91
CA THR A 133 3.27 -3.38 -13.60
C THR A 133 4.11 -3.41 -14.86
N GLY A 134 3.76 -4.28 -15.83
CA GLY A 134 4.45 -4.32 -17.12
C GLY A 134 4.38 -3.01 -17.89
N PHE A 135 3.25 -2.29 -17.84
CA PHE A 135 3.13 -0.96 -18.44
C PHE A 135 3.98 0.11 -17.74
N ALA A 136 4.24 -0.01 -16.43
CA ALA A 136 5.07 0.95 -15.69
C ALA A 136 6.53 0.94 -16.18
N VAL A 137 7.05 -0.22 -16.59
CA VAL A 137 8.41 -0.37 -17.15
C VAL A 137 8.62 0.49 -18.39
N TYR A 138 7.62 0.60 -19.26
CA TYR A 138 7.70 1.48 -20.43
C TYR A 138 7.89 2.94 -20.04
N GLY A 139 7.27 3.38 -18.93
CA GLY A 139 7.49 4.72 -18.39
C GLY A 139 8.95 4.97 -17.99
N ILE A 140 9.60 3.99 -17.35
CA ILE A 140 11.02 4.06 -16.95
C ILE A 140 11.94 4.11 -18.18
N ILE A 141 11.69 3.25 -19.18
CA ILE A 141 12.49 3.23 -20.43
C ILE A 141 12.34 4.54 -21.19
N LEU A 142 11.11 5.03 -21.33
CA LEU A 142 10.82 6.31 -21.99
C LEU A 142 11.48 7.48 -21.24
N ALA A 143 11.50 7.45 -19.90
CA ALA A 143 12.17 8.46 -19.10
C ALA A 143 13.68 8.51 -19.39
N GLY A 144 14.34 7.36 -19.38
CA GLY A 144 15.76 7.24 -19.68
C GLY A 144 16.10 7.68 -21.11
N TRP A 145 15.35 7.20 -22.10
CA TRP A 145 15.58 7.52 -23.52
C TRP A 145 15.31 8.99 -23.86
N SER A 146 14.20 9.55 -23.37
CA SER A 146 13.81 10.94 -23.67
C SER A 146 14.73 11.98 -23.03
N SER A 147 15.45 11.63 -21.95
CA SER A 147 16.42 12.51 -21.30
C SER A 147 17.59 12.94 -22.21
N HIS A 148 17.85 12.19 -23.29
CA HIS A 148 18.97 12.39 -24.22
C HIS A 148 20.35 12.50 -23.53
N ASN A 149 20.50 11.88 -22.35
CA ASN A 149 21.73 11.80 -21.58
C ASN A 149 22.18 10.34 -21.48
N LYS A 150 23.46 10.05 -21.75
CA LYS A 150 24.01 8.68 -21.70
C LYS A 150 23.84 8.03 -20.33
N TYR A 151 24.00 8.80 -19.24
CA TYR A 151 23.81 8.29 -17.88
C TYR A 151 22.33 7.97 -17.59
N GLY A 152 21.41 8.83 -18.04
CA GLY A 152 19.97 8.59 -17.92
C GLY A 152 19.51 7.34 -18.66
N ILE A 153 20.03 7.12 -19.87
CA ILE A 153 19.75 5.91 -20.67
C ILE A 153 20.27 4.66 -19.97
N LEU A 154 21.52 4.67 -19.49
CA LEU A 154 22.10 3.51 -18.79
C LEU A 154 21.36 3.18 -17.49
N GLY A 155 20.97 4.20 -16.71
CA GLY A 155 20.16 4.03 -15.50
C GLY A 155 18.77 3.47 -15.80
N GLY A 156 18.09 4.02 -16.80
CA GLY A 156 16.77 3.54 -17.24
C GLY A 156 16.80 2.10 -17.75
N LEU A 157 17.79 1.73 -18.57
CA LEU A 157 17.95 0.36 -19.08
C LEU A 157 18.21 -0.66 -17.97
N ARG A 158 19.02 -0.30 -16.96
CA ARG A 158 19.29 -1.19 -15.82
C ARG A 158 18.08 -1.37 -14.92
N SER A 159 17.35 -0.31 -14.61
CA SER A 159 16.12 -0.39 -13.83
C SER A 159 15.06 -1.20 -14.58
N ALA A 160 14.87 -0.97 -15.88
CA ALA A 160 13.95 -1.76 -16.69
C ALA A 160 14.34 -3.25 -16.74
N ALA A 161 15.61 -3.56 -16.95
CA ALA A 161 16.09 -4.95 -16.96
C ALA A 161 15.94 -5.64 -15.59
N GLN A 162 16.07 -4.90 -14.48
CA GLN A 162 15.74 -5.42 -13.16
C GLN A 162 14.25 -5.73 -13.07
N VAL A 163 13.38 -4.74 -13.33
CA VAL A 163 11.94 -4.90 -13.12
C VAL A 163 11.40 -6.10 -13.92
N ILE A 164 11.79 -6.21 -15.20
CA ILE A 164 11.41 -7.34 -16.06
C ILE A 164 11.89 -8.69 -15.50
N ALA A 165 13.11 -8.76 -14.96
CA ALA A 165 13.67 -10.01 -14.43
C ALA A 165 12.90 -10.53 -13.21
N TYR A 166 12.23 -9.64 -12.45
CA TYR A 166 11.44 -10.00 -11.28
C TYR A 166 9.94 -10.10 -11.57
N GLU A 167 9.46 -9.50 -12.66
CA GLU A 167 8.09 -9.64 -13.12
C GLU A 167 7.74 -11.09 -13.50
N ILE A 168 8.67 -11.80 -14.14
CA ILE A 168 8.49 -13.21 -14.53
C ILE A 168 8.27 -14.13 -13.30
N PRO A 169 9.19 -14.20 -12.31
CA PRO A 169 8.97 -15.02 -11.12
C PRO A 169 7.79 -14.54 -10.27
N MET A 170 7.45 -13.24 -10.27
CA MET A 170 6.22 -12.73 -9.66
C MET A 170 4.97 -13.35 -10.31
N GLY A 171 4.90 -13.32 -11.65
CA GLY A 171 3.80 -13.92 -12.41
C GLY A 171 3.70 -15.43 -12.18
N LEU A 172 4.82 -16.15 -12.17
CA LEU A 172 4.85 -17.60 -11.89
C LEU A 172 4.41 -17.92 -10.46
N ALA A 173 4.78 -17.10 -9.47
CA ALA A 173 4.27 -17.24 -8.10
C ALA A 173 2.74 -17.05 -8.04
N VAL A 174 2.18 -16.11 -8.80
CA VAL A 174 0.73 -15.95 -8.92
C VAL A 174 0.08 -17.20 -9.53
N VAL A 175 0.66 -17.79 -10.57
CA VAL A 175 0.10 -19.02 -11.19
C VAL A 175 -0.08 -20.13 -10.17
N SER A 176 0.91 -20.37 -9.29
CA SER A 176 0.77 -21.39 -8.24
C SER A 176 -0.41 -21.09 -7.30
N LEU A 177 -0.66 -19.82 -6.98
CA LEU A 177 -1.79 -19.40 -6.16
C LEU A 177 -3.15 -19.59 -6.87
N LEU A 178 -3.19 -19.32 -8.18
CA LEU A 178 -4.38 -19.52 -9.01
C LEU A 178 -4.76 -21.01 -9.11
N VAL A 179 -3.79 -21.92 -9.15
CA VAL A 179 -4.04 -23.37 -9.13
C VAL A 179 -4.70 -23.80 -7.82
N VAL A 180 -4.34 -23.19 -6.69
CA VAL A 180 -4.96 -23.48 -5.39
C VAL A 180 -6.37 -22.93 -5.28
N TYR A 181 -6.59 -21.67 -5.67
CA TYR A 181 -7.88 -21.01 -5.49
C TYR A 181 -8.88 -21.22 -6.64
N GLY A 182 -8.42 -21.65 -7.81
CA GLY A 182 -9.28 -21.94 -8.96
C GLY A 182 -9.93 -20.73 -9.63
N THR A 183 -9.52 -19.50 -9.28
CA THR A 183 -10.09 -18.25 -9.79
C THR A 183 -9.05 -17.14 -9.89
N VAL A 184 -9.22 -16.25 -10.87
CA VAL A 184 -8.41 -15.03 -11.03
C VAL A 184 -9.01 -13.82 -10.28
N ASN A 185 -10.26 -13.92 -9.84
CA ASN A 185 -10.96 -12.81 -9.20
C ASN A 185 -10.49 -12.61 -7.75
N LEU A 186 -9.93 -11.44 -7.46
CA LEU A 186 -9.39 -11.10 -6.14
C LEU A 186 -10.44 -11.13 -5.03
N SER A 187 -11.70 -10.81 -5.32
CA SER A 187 -12.78 -10.89 -4.32
C SER A 187 -13.09 -12.32 -3.95
N GLU A 188 -13.05 -13.24 -4.90
CA GLU A 188 -13.30 -14.66 -4.64
C GLU A 188 -12.13 -15.29 -3.88
N ILE A 189 -10.89 -14.93 -4.22
CA ILE A 189 -9.70 -15.31 -3.44
C ILE A 189 -9.83 -14.85 -1.99
N ALA A 190 -10.19 -13.58 -1.76
CA ALA A 190 -10.35 -13.04 -0.41
C ALA A 190 -11.48 -13.73 0.39
N ARG A 191 -12.53 -14.19 -0.27
CA ARG A 191 -13.60 -14.99 0.37
C ARG A 191 -13.15 -16.40 0.71
N PHE A 192 -12.44 -17.05 -0.20
CA PHE A 192 -11.88 -18.39 0.03
C PHE A 192 -10.95 -18.39 1.25
N GLN A 193 -10.15 -17.34 1.41
CA GLN A 193 -9.26 -17.17 2.56
C GLN A 193 -9.99 -17.00 3.91
N GLY A 194 -11.29 -16.72 3.91
CA GLY A 194 -12.13 -16.69 5.11
C GLY A 194 -12.50 -18.09 5.63
N GLN A 195 -12.28 -19.15 4.84
CA GLN A 195 -12.52 -20.53 5.26
C GLN A 195 -11.44 -21.02 6.23
N LEU A 196 -11.79 -22.00 7.06
CA LEU A 196 -10.92 -22.58 8.07
C LEU A 196 -10.41 -23.97 7.63
N LEU A 197 -9.10 -24.09 7.49
CA LEU A 197 -8.37 -25.34 7.38
C LEU A 197 -8.37 -26.05 8.75
N PHE A 198 -8.75 -27.33 8.78
CA PHE A 198 -8.85 -28.15 10.01
C PHE A 198 -9.72 -27.53 11.11
N GLY A 199 -10.65 -26.64 10.76
CA GLY A 199 -11.54 -25.95 11.71
C GLY A 199 -10.88 -24.88 12.59
N PHE A 200 -9.57 -24.62 12.46
CA PHE A 200 -8.85 -23.66 13.30
C PHE A 200 -7.95 -22.69 12.54
N ILE A 201 -7.31 -23.13 11.45
CA ILE A 201 -6.29 -22.35 10.74
C ILE A 201 -6.96 -21.65 9.55
N PRO A 202 -6.94 -20.31 9.45
CA PRO A 202 -7.44 -19.62 8.26
C PRO A 202 -6.72 -20.10 6.99
N MET A 203 -7.45 -20.29 5.88
CA MET A 203 -6.90 -20.69 4.58
C MET A 203 -6.16 -19.55 3.87
N TRP A 204 -5.33 -18.84 4.62
CA TRP A 204 -4.51 -17.73 4.14
C TRP A 204 -3.45 -18.23 3.18
N GLY A 205 -3.17 -17.44 2.14
CA GLY A 205 -2.18 -17.79 1.13
C GLY A 205 -0.78 -18.00 1.71
N VAL A 206 -0.45 -17.36 2.85
CA VAL A 206 0.82 -17.62 3.57
C VAL A 206 0.98 -19.08 3.97
N ILE A 207 -0.11 -19.73 4.35
CA ILE A 207 -0.11 -21.11 4.84
C ILE A 207 -0.21 -22.08 3.67
N LEU A 208 -1.04 -21.77 2.68
CA LEU A 208 -1.23 -22.61 1.51
C LEU A 208 -0.03 -22.60 0.56
N GLN A 209 0.67 -21.47 0.45
CA GLN A 209 1.74 -21.24 -0.52
C GLN A 209 2.94 -20.50 0.08
N PRO A 210 3.65 -21.09 1.07
CA PRO A 210 4.75 -20.41 1.77
C PRO A 210 5.89 -19.99 0.84
N LEU A 211 6.26 -20.85 -0.12
CA LEU A 211 7.30 -20.54 -1.11
C LEU A 211 6.84 -19.45 -2.09
N GLY A 212 5.58 -19.51 -2.54
CA GLY A 212 4.98 -18.49 -3.40
C GLY A 212 4.98 -17.10 -2.76
N VAL A 213 4.70 -17.01 -1.45
CA VAL A 213 4.74 -15.75 -0.69
C VAL A 213 6.12 -15.12 -0.73
N VAL A 214 7.16 -15.91 -0.44
CA VAL A 214 8.53 -15.40 -0.39
C VAL A 214 8.96 -14.90 -1.76
N ILE A 215 8.69 -15.67 -2.82
CA ILE A 215 9.01 -15.27 -4.20
C ILE A 215 8.27 -13.99 -4.57
N PHE A 216 6.96 -13.93 -4.30
CA PHE A 216 6.14 -12.78 -4.64
C PHE A 216 6.57 -11.53 -3.89
N ILE A 217 6.81 -11.61 -2.58
CA ILE A 217 7.27 -10.47 -1.77
C ILE A 217 8.62 -9.99 -2.30
N VAL A 218 9.61 -10.87 -2.50
CA VAL A 218 10.93 -10.48 -3.00
C VAL A 218 10.84 -9.81 -4.37
N ALA A 219 9.99 -10.33 -5.26
CA ALA A 219 9.78 -9.73 -6.57
C ALA A 219 9.06 -8.38 -6.50
N ALA A 220 8.07 -8.26 -5.63
CA ALA A 220 7.37 -7.02 -5.36
C ALA A 220 8.29 -5.93 -4.78
N PHE A 221 9.28 -6.31 -3.97
CA PHE A 221 10.36 -5.40 -3.55
C PHE A 221 11.18 -4.89 -4.72
N ALA A 222 11.56 -5.78 -5.65
CA ALA A 222 12.32 -5.40 -6.84
C ALA A 222 11.51 -4.49 -7.79
N GLU A 223 10.20 -4.69 -7.89
CA GLU A 223 9.28 -3.84 -8.69
C GLU A 223 9.24 -2.39 -8.18
N THR A 224 9.22 -2.21 -6.86
CA THR A 224 9.13 -0.87 -6.25
C THR A 224 10.42 -0.05 -6.34
N ASN A 225 11.50 -0.60 -6.93
CA ASN A 225 12.81 0.05 -7.08
C ASN A 225 13.38 0.65 -5.78
N ARG A 226 13.02 0.09 -4.62
CA ARG A 226 13.52 0.53 -3.30
C ARG A 226 14.67 -0.34 -2.83
N THR A 227 15.56 0.23 -2.01
CA THR A 227 16.68 -0.52 -1.42
C THR A 227 16.15 -1.74 -0.67
N PRO A 228 16.74 -2.93 -0.87
CA PRO A 228 18.06 -3.19 -1.46
C PRO A 228 18.09 -3.31 -3.00
N PHE A 229 16.95 -3.15 -3.68
CA PHE A 229 16.75 -3.27 -5.13
C PHE A 229 16.69 -1.91 -5.85
N ASP A 230 17.54 -0.96 -5.45
CA ASP A 230 17.49 0.45 -5.91
C ASP A 230 18.78 0.83 -6.66
N PHE A 231 18.86 0.48 -7.95
CA PHE A 231 19.97 0.88 -8.82
C PHE A 231 19.75 2.21 -9.54
N ALA A 232 18.50 2.70 -9.58
CA ALA A 232 18.18 3.96 -10.22
C ALA A 232 18.49 5.14 -9.28
N GLU A 233 18.11 5.11 -8.01
CA GLU A 233 18.28 6.22 -7.06
C GLU A 233 19.66 6.25 -6.37
N GLY A 234 20.50 5.23 -6.59
CA GLY A 234 21.80 5.10 -5.93
C GLY A 234 22.78 6.25 -6.21
N GLU A 235 22.91 7.19 -5.28
CA GLU A 235 23.86 8.32 -5.35
C GLU A 235 25.32 7.88 -5.56
N SER A 236 25.68 6.68 -5.09
CA SER A 236 27.03 6.11 -5.23
C SER A 236 27.27 5.35 -6.54
N GLU A 237 26.24 5.13 -7.36
CA GLU A 237 26.35 4.45 -8.66
C GLU A 237 26.07 5.43 -9.81
N ILE A 238 24.95 5.28 -10.52
CA ILE A 238 24.61 6.05 -11.73
C ILE A 238 23.69 7.22 -11.36
N VAL A 239 24.08 8.01 -10.35
CA VAL A 239 23.53 9.32 -9.94
C VAL A 239 22.05 9.49 -10.31
N ALA A 240 21.12 8.87 -9.57
CA ALA A 240 19.67 9.03 -9.76
C ALA A 240 19.07 8.57 -11.12
N GLY A 241 19.85 7.90 -11.98
CA GLY A 241 19.35 7.14 -13.13
C GLY A 241 18.50 7.97 -14.09
N PHE A 242 17.25 7.58 -14.30
CA PHE A 242 16.33 8.30 -15.19
C PHE A 242 15.77 9.59 -14.59
N HIS A 243 16.03 9.90 -13.31
CA HIS A 243 15.55 11.13 -12.65
C HIS A 243 16.39 12.37 -12.97
N ILE A 244 17.62 12.23 -13.48
CA ILE A 244 18.64 13.29 -13.55
C ILE A 244 18.14 14.60 -14.18
N GLU A 245 17.41 14.51 -15.28
CA GLU A 245 16.99 15.69 -16.07
C GLU A 245 15.64 16.28 -15.61
N TYR A 246 14.95 15.65 -14.65
CA TYR A 246 13.61 16.05 -14.24
C TYR A 246 13.64 17.09 -13.11
N SER A 247 12.86 18.16 -13.25
CA SER A 247 12.61 19.16 -12.21
C SER A 247 11.14 19.17 -11.76
N SER A 248 10.87 19.92 -10.69
CA SER A 248 9.52 20.30 -10.26
C SER A 248 8.57 19.10 -10.12
N MET A 249 7.34 19.23 -10.62
CA MET A 249 6.29 18.22 -10.53
C MET A 249 6.61 16.97 -11.37
N LYS A 250 7.40 17.04 -12.43
CA LYS A 250 7.76 15.85 -13.22
C LYS A 250 8.65 14.90 -12.41
N PHE A 251 9.64 15.45 -11.69
CA PHE A 251 10.40 14.69 -10.70
C PHE A 251 9.48 14.18 -9.58
N GLY A 252 8.59 15.06 -9.08
CA GLY A 252 7.60 14.71 -8.08
C GLY A 252 6.74 13.51 -8.48
N MET A 253 6.29 13.42 -9.73
CA MET A 253 5.43 12.33 -10.20
C MET A 253 6.12 10.95 -10.15
N PHE A 254 7.42 10.86 -10.44
CA PHE A 254 8.15 9.59 -10.24
C PHE A 254 8.18 9.20 -8.76
N PHE A 255 8.58 10.13 -7.90
CA PHE A 255 8.64 9.89 -6.45
C PHE A 255 7.27 9.49 -5.89
N LEU A 256 6.22 10.26 -6.20
CA LEU A 256 4.84 9.95 -5.81
C LEU A 256 4.40 8.58 -6.36
N GLY A 257 4.74 8.28 -7.61
CA GLY A 257 4.41 7.02 -8.28
C GLY A 257 5.01 5.81 -7.58
N GLU A 258 6.27 5.88 -7.17
CA GLU A 258 6.93 4.81 -6.42
C GLU A 258 6.27 4.53 -5.06
N TYR A 259 5.84 5.57 -4.32
CA TYR A 259 5.09 5.37 -3.07
C TYR A 259 3.71 4.77 -3.31
N VAL A 260 3.02 5.19 -4.37
CA VAL A 260 1.73 4.61 -4.75
C VAL A 260 1.92 3.15 -5.17
N ALA A 261 2.95 2.82 -5.93
CA ALA A 261 3.29 1.46 -6.32
C ALA A 261 3.62 0.59 -5.10
N MET A 262 4.36 1.11 -4.12
CA MET A 262 4.64 0.42 -2.84
C MET A 262 3.36 0.13 -2.06
N PHE A 263 2.42 1.08 -2.02
CA PHE A 263 1.12 0.86 -1.39
C PHE A 263 0.28 -0.18 -2.14
N ALA A 264 0.17 -0.07 -3.47
CA ALA A 264 -0.58 -1.00 -4.31
C ALA A 264 -0.01 -2.43 -4.23
N SER A 265 1.32 -2.55 -4.26
CA SER A 265 2.04 -3.81 -4.06
C SER A 265 1.77 -4.40 -2.67
N SER A 266 1.84 -3.59 -1.62
CA SER A 266 1.50 -4.01 -0.25
C SER A 266 0.04 -4.46 -0.13
N ALA A 267 -0.88 -3.75 -0.79
CA ALA A 267 -2.29 -4.10 -0.86
C ALA A 267 -2.52 -5.45 -1.57
N ILE A 268 -1.83 -5.71 -2.69
CA ILE A 268 -1.89 -7.01 -3.37
C ILE A 268 -1.33 -8.13 -2.49
N ILE A 269 -0.18 -7.93 -1.85
CA ILE A 269 0.41 -8.95 -0.95
C ILE A 269 -0.59 -9.32 0.15
N VAL A 270 -1.25 -8.32 0.75
CA VAL A 270 -2.25 -8.54 1.79
C VAL A 270 -3.46 -9.30 1.25
N THR A 271 -3.95 -8.94 0.06
CA THR A 271 -5.10 -9.60 -0.58
C THR A 271 -4.78 -11.03 -1.00
N LEU A 272 -3.59 -11.31 -1.53
CA LEU A 272 -3.24 -12.65 -2.02
C LEU A 272 -2.82 -13.59 -0.90
N PHE A 273 -2.15 -13.10 0.15
CA PHE A 273 -1.51 -13.97 1.13
C PHE A 273 -2.04 -13.82 2.56
N PHE A 274 -2.39 -12.61 3.01
CA PHE A 274 -2.75 -12.32 4.40
C PHE A 274 -4.26 -12.16 4.64
N GLY A 275 -5.10 -12.74 3.79
CA GLY A 275 -6.54 -12.76 3.98
C GLY A 275 -7.25 -11.44 3.66
N GLY A 276 -6.65 -10.54 2.86
CA GLY A 276 -7.27 -9.29 2.44
C GLY A 276 -7.93 -8.51 3.59
N TYR A 277 -9.23 -8.29 3.45
CA TYR A 277 -10.08 -7.63 4.44
C TYR A 277 -10.67 -8.55 5.53
N GLN A 278 -10.44 -9.87 5.46
CA GLN A 278 -10.94 -10.83 6.46
C GLN A 278 -10.18 -10.67 7.78
N ILE A 279 -10.90 -10.80 8.89
CA ILE A 279 -10.31 -10.92 10.23
C ILE A 279 -10.13 -12.42 10.52
N PRO A 280 -9.02 -12.86 11.13
CA PRO A 280 -8.85 -14.25 11.55
C PRO A 280 -10.11 -14.77 12.27
N TRP A 281 -10.57 -15.96 11.88
CA TRP A 281 -11.73 -16.67 12.46
C TRP A 281 -13.11 -16.01 12.29
N LEU A 282 -13.19 -14.84 11.68
CA LEU A 282 -14.43 -14.10 11.49
C LEU A 282 -14.72 -13.96 9.99
N ALA A 283 -15.50 -14.91 9.46
CA ALA A 283 -16.07 -14.82 8.13
C ALA A 283 -17.12 -13.70 8.05
N THR A 284 -17.42 -13.22 6.85
CA THR A 284 -18.35 -12.07 6.69
C THR A 284 -19.76 -12.38 7.22
N GLU A 285 -20.25 -13.59 7.05
CA GLU A 285 -21.56 -14.01 7.58
C GLU A 285 -21.58 -14.04 9.11
N THR A 286 -20.51 -14.53 9.74
CA THR A 286 -20.41 -14.53 11.20
C THR A 286 -20.25 -13.12 11.75
N MET A 287 -19.55 -12.23 11.05
CA MET A 287 -19.46 -10.81 11.41
C MET A 287 -20.81 -10.10 11.34
N VAL A 288 -21.66 -10.42 10.35
CA VAL A 288 -23.01 -9.87 10.26
C VAL A 288 -23.90 -10.40 11.39
N ALA A 289 -23.82 -11.70 11.69
CA ALA A 289 -24.61 -12.32 12.76
C ALA A 289 -24.22 -11.79 14.16
N TYR A 290 -22.92 -11.59 14.40
CA TYR A 290 -22.38 -11.12 15.68
C TYR A 290 -22.02 -9.63 15.67
N ALA A 291 -22.59 -8.83 14.77
CA ALA A 291 -22.25 -7.41 14.64
C ALA A 291 -22.49 -6.61 15.92
N GLN A 292 -23.59 -6.87 16.63
CA GLN A 292 -23.92 -6.19 17.89
C GLN A 292 -22.90 -6.47 19.00
N PRO A 293 -22.58 -7.73 19.36
CA PRO A 293 -21.57 -7.99 20.38
C PRO A 293 -20.17 -7.51 19.93
N ILE A 294 -19.82 -7.62 18.66
CA ILE A 294 -18.56 -7.07 18.12
C ILE A 294 -18.51 -5.55 18.32
N ALA A 295 -19.58 -4.83 18.00
CA ALA A 295 -19.66 -3.38 18.17
C ALA A 295 -19.56 -2.99 19.65
N ILE A 296 -20.24 -3.70 20.56
CA ILE A 296 -20.15 -3.44 22.01
C ILE A 296 -18.72 -3.66 22.52
N VAL A 297 -18.08 -4.77 22.13
CA VAL A 297 -16.68 -5.03 22.50
C VAL A 297 -15.76 -3.93 21.97
N LEU A 298 -15.96 -3.50 20.72
CA LEU A 298 -15.17 -2.43 20.12
C LEU A 298 -15.41 -1.08 20.83
N MET A 299 -16.65 -0.78 21.23
CA MET A 299 -16.99 0.40 22.02
C MET A 299 -16.39 0.38 23.42
N LEU A 300 -16.17 -0.79 24.02
CA LEU A 300 -15.46 -0.90 25.30
C LEU A 300 -13.94 -0.80 25.14
N LEU A 301 -13.40 -1.38 24.06
CA LEU A 301 -11.96 -1.38 23.79
C LEU A 301 -11.45 -0.03 23.29
N LEU A 302 -12.23 0.69 22.50
CA LEU A 302 -11.80 1.95 21.86
C LEU A 302 -11.44 3.06 22.88
N PRO A 303 -12.19 3.30 23.97
CA PRO A 303 -11.78 4.21 25.03
C PRO A 303 -10.49 3.75 25.72
N VAL A 304 -10.33 2.45 25.94
CA VAL A 304 -9.14 1.88 26.58
C VAL A 304 -7.90 2.07 25.70
N ILE A 305 -7.99 1.76 24.42
CA ILE A 305 -6.92 1.98 23.43
C ILE A 305 -6.58 3.48 23.37
N THR A 306 -7.60 4.34 23.32
CA THR A 306 -7.43 5.80 23.30
C THR A 306 -6.76 6.30 24.58
N TYR A 307 -7.10 5.74 25.74
CA TYR A 307 -6.45 6.06 27.02
C TYR A 307 -4.96 5.71 27.02
N TYR A 308 -4.60 4.49 26.60
CA TYR A 308 -3.19 4.09 26.50
C TYR A 308 -2.43 4.93 25.48
N PHE A 309 -3.03 5.19 24.33
CA PHE A 309 -2.41 6.00 23.27
C PHE A 309 -2.20 7.45 23.71
N THR A 310 -3.18 8.06 24.37
CA THR A 310 -3.07 9.44 24.88
C THR A 310 -2.05 9.57 26.02
N ASN A 311 -1.92 8.55 26.87
CA ASN A 311 -0.84 8.49 27.86
C ASN A 311 0.54 8.35 27.22
N TRP A 312 0.66 7.54 26.15
CA TRP A 312 1.89 7.43 25.38
C TRP A 312 2.28 8.77 24.73
N ILE A 313 1.31 9.50 24.13
CA ILE A 313 1.53 10.84 23.59
C ILE A 313 2.03 11.79 24.68
N ARG A 314 1.37 11.80 25.85
CA ARG A 314 1.73 12.68 26.97
C ARG A 314 3.14 12.41 27.47
N LYS A 315 3.56 11.14 27.49
CA LYS A 315 4.90 10.74 27.94
C LYS A 315 6.00 11.16 26.96
N ASN A 316 5.76 11.02 25.66
CA ASN A 316 6.81 11.18 24.65
C ASN A 316 6.91 12.60 24.06
N ASN A 317 5.86 13.42 24.16
CA ASN A 317 5.85 14.80 23.66
C ASN A 317 6.14 15.83 24.77
N VAL A 318 7.27 15.66 25.46
CA VAL A 318 7.75 16.61 26.48
C VAL A 318 9.17 17.04 26.14
N SER A 319 9.47 18.33 26.23
CA SER A 319 10.85 18.80 26.07
C SER A 319 11.75 18.30 27.21
N HIS A 320 12.96 17.84 26.88
CA HIS A 320 13.98 17.48 27.88
C HIS A 320 14.41 18.65 28.79
N TYR A 321 14.15 19.91 28.38
CA TYR A 321 14.48 21.11 29.15
C TYR A 321 13.21 21.85 29.53
N TYR A 322 13.06 22.21 30.80
CA TYR A 322 11.89 22.96 31.26
C TYR A 322 11.79 24.32 30.54
N ARG A 323 10.68 24.56 29.84
CA ARG A 323 10.33 25.83 29.22
C ARG A 323 8.96 26.28 29.71
N PRO A 324 8.78 27.53 30.19
CA PRO A 324 7.54 27.99 30.81
C PRO A 324 6.32 28.13 29.87
N ASN A 325 6.38 27.61 28.64
CA ASN A 325 5.26 27.47 27.69
C ASN A 325 5.71 26.54 26.56
N ASP A 326 5.94 25.26 26.87
CA ASP A 326 6.47 24.30 25.90
C ASP A 326 5.45 24.04 24.77
N PRO A 327 5.78 24.38 23.49
CA PRO A 327 4.90 24.09 22.37
C PRO A 327 4.60 22.60 22.20
N LEU A 328 5.50 21.70 22.63
CA LEU A 328 5.28 20.25 22.54
C LEU A 328 4.14 19.78 23.45
N VAL A 329 4.06 20.31 24.66
CA VAL A 329 2.97 20.01 25.60
C VAL A 329 1.64 20.58 25.10
N ARG A 330 1.67 21.78 24.48
CA ARG A 330 0.48 22.38 23.86
C ARG A 330 -0.03 21.54 22.69
N GLU A 331 0.87 21.12 21.80
CA GLU A 331 0.55 20.22 20.69
C GLU A 331 0.01 18.87 21.19
N ALA A 332 0.66 18.27 22.19
CA ALA A 332 0.23 17.01 22.79
C ALA A 332 -1.20 17.11 23.32
N ASN A 333 -1.55 18.19 24.01
CA ASN A 333 -2.91 18.42 24.49
C ASN A 333 -3.94 18.54 23.35
N VAL A 334 -3.57 19.13 22.22
CA VAL A 334 -4.43 19.20 21.04
C VAL A 334 -4.59 17.82 20.40
N TYR A 335 -3.50 17.05 20.23
CA TYR A 335 -3.59 15.67 19.71
C TYR A 335 -4.44 14.78 20.62
N ILE A 336 -4.29 14.89 21.94
CA ILE A 336 -5.11 14.16 22.90
C ILE A 336 -6.60 14.50 22.74
N LYS A 337 -6.95 15.79 22.61
CA LYS A 337 -8.32 16.22 22.36
C LYS A 337 -8.86 15.66 21.04
N ILE A 338 -8.08 15.74 19.95
CA ILE A 338 -8.48 15.21 18.64
C ILE A 338 -8.72 13.69 18.72
N CYS A 339 -7.83 12.93 19.36
CA CYS A 339 -7.99 11.50 19.55
C CYS A 339 -9.28 11.15 20.31
N TRP A 340 -9.58 11.85 21.41
CA TRP A 340 -10.81 11.64 22.17
C TRP A 340 -12.07 12.07 21.40
N ILE A 341 -12.01 13.15 20.61
CA ILE A 341 -13.13 13.59 19.75
C ILE A 341 -13.40 12.55 18.66
N LEU A 342 -12.36 12.05 17.99
CA LEU A 342 -12.49 11.00 16.98
C LEU A 342 -13.03 9.70 17.61
N ALA A 343 -12.54 9.33 18.78
CA ALA A 343 -13.02 8.18 19.53
C ALA A 343 -14.51 8.30 19.86
N ALA A 344 -14.93 9.43 20.42
CA ALA A 344 -16.33 9.71 20.74
C ALA A 344 -17.22 9.75 19.48
N ALA A 345 -16.72 10.27 18.36
CA ALA A 345 -17.44 10.27 17.09
C ALA A 345 -17.66 8.86 16.55
N VAL A 346 -16.63 8.00 16.61
CA VAL A 346 -16.74 6.59 16.22
C VAL A 346 -17.70 5.86 17.14
N GLU A 347 -17.62 6.05 18.46
CA GLU A 347 -18.56 5.46 19.42
C GLU A 347 -20.01 5.90 19.18
N LEU A 348 -20.24 7.18 18.87
CA LEU A 348 -21.56 7.69 18.53
C LEU A 348 -22.11 7.03 17.26
N ILE A 349 -21.27 6.85 16.24
CA ILE A 349 -21.64 6.16 14.99
C ILE A 349 -22.00 4.70 15.27
N LEU A 350 -21.19 3.99 16.07
CA LEU A 350 -21.46 2.60 16.44
C LEU A 350 -22.76 2.45 17.25
N LEU A 351 -22.96 3.34 18.21
CA LEU A 351 -24.12 3.38 19.07
C LEU A 351 -25.41 3.62 18.26
N THR A 352 -25.37 4.56 17.31
CA THR A 352 -26.53 4.91 16.48
C THR A 352 -26.84 3.86 15.41
N LEU A 353 -25.83 3.34 14.70
CA LEU A 353 -26.03 2.41 13.58
C LEU A 353 -26.29 0.96 14.01
N VAL A 354 -25.73 0.52 15.13
CA VAL A 354 -25.71 -0.91 15.50
C VAL A 354 -26.47 -1.19 16.80
N VAL A 355 -26.41 -0.29 17.79
CA VAL A 355 -26.93 -0.56 19.15
C VAL A 355 -28.36 -0.05 19.34
N ILE A 356 -28.66 1.20 19.00
CA ILE A 356 -30.00 1.79 19.25
C ILE A 356 -31.03 1.33 18.22
N ASN A 357 -30.70 1.35 16.92
CA ASN A 357 -31.61 0.96 15.85
C ASN A 357 -30.89 0.01 14.87
N PRO A 358 -30.74 -1.29 15.21
CA PRO A 358 -30.11 -2.25 14.34
C PRO A 358 -30.97 -2.45 13.08
N SER A 359 -30.63 -1.72 12.02
CA SER A 359 -31.15 -1.98 10.68
C SER A 359 -30.23 -3.00 9.99
N ALA A 360 -30.81 -3.88 9.17
CA ALA A 360 -30.03 -4.86 8.40
C ALA A 360 -28.96 -4.17 7.51
N ASP A 361 -29.31 -3.01 6.95
CA ASP A 361 -28.41 -2.19 6.15
C ASP A 361 -27.31 -1.54 7.01
N GLY A 362 -27.65 -1.01 8.19
CA GLY A 362 -26.68 -0.41 9.13
C GLY A 362 -25.64 -1.39 9.63
N VAL A 363 -26.04 -2.64 9.93
CA VAL A 363 -25.13 -3.72 10.32
C VAL A 363 -24.13 -4.05 9.20
N ARG A 364 -24.60 -4.14 7.95
CA ARG A 364 -23.74 -4.46 6.80
C ARG A 364 -22.75 -3.33 6.51
N ILE A 365 -23.17 -2.07 6.65
CA ILE A 365 -22.29 -0.91 6.52
C ILE A 365 -21.19 -0.95 7.60
N PHE A 366 -21.53 -1.28 8.84
CA PHE A 366 -20.55 -1.43 9.92
C PHE A 366 -19.50 -2.51 9.60
N VAL A 367 -19.93 -3.69 9.14
CA VAL A 367 -19.01 -4.78 8.78
C VAL A 367 -18.06 -4.35 7.65
N VAL A 368 -18.57 -3.65 6.63
CA VAL A 368 -17.74 -3.12 5.54
C VAL A 368 -16.71 -2.11 6.05
N LEU A 369 -17.08 -1.18 6.92
CA LEU A 369 -16.14 -0.21 7.49
C LEU A 369 -15.04 -0.90 8.32
N LEU A 370 -15.40 -1.93 9.08
CA LEU A 370 -14.45 -2.72 9.86
C LEU A 370 -13.49 -3.52 8.96
N GLN A 371 -14.00 -4.09 7.87
CA GLN A 371 -13.21 -4.77 6.84
C GLN A 371 -12.24 -3.82 6.13
N MET A 372 -12.71 -2.63 5.75
CA MET A 372 -11.88 -1.58 5.15
C MET A 372 -10.77 -1.14 6.11
N ALA A 373 -11.08 -0.93 7.40
CA ALA A 373 -10.09 -0.57 8.40
C ALA A 373 -9.04 -1.68 8.59
N THR A 374 -9.48 -2.95 8.63
CA THR A 374 -8.59 -4.11 8.73
C THR A 374 -7.66 -4.23 7.53
N PHE A 375 -8.20 -4.05 6.32
CA PHE A 375 -7.43 -4.07 5.08
C PHE A 375 -6.36 -2.96 5.07
N LEU A 376 -6.75 -1.71 5.38
CA LEU A 376 -5.82 -0.58 5.43
C LEU A 376 -4.74 -0.75 6.50
N LEU A 377 -5.09 -1.32 7.67
CA LEU A 377 -4.14 -1.62 8.73
C LEU A 377 -3.10 -2.63 8.26
N LYS A 378 -3.53 -3.76 7.67
CA LYS A 378 -2.62 -4.78 7.13
C LYS A 378 -1.75 -4.23 6.01
N ALA A 379 -2.31 -3.44 5.09
CA ALA A 379 -1.55 -2.81 4.01
C ALA A 379 -0.48 -1.85 4.56
N THR A 380 -0.82 -1.08 5.60
CA THR A 380 0.12 -0.18 6.29
C THR A 380 1.24 -0.96 7.00
N ILE A 381 0.91 -2.08 7.65
CA ILE A 381 1.91 -2.98 8.26
C ILE A 381 2.85 -3.52 7.19
N MET A 382 2.34 -3.95 6.03
CA MET A 382 3.19 -4.43 4.94
C MET A 382 4.08 -3.30 4.40
N CYS A 383 3.58 -2.08 4.25
CA CYS A 383 4.42 -0.92 3.92
C CYS A 383 5.49 -0.63 4.99
N PHE A 384 5.19 -0.86 6.27
CA PHE A 384 6.20 -0.76 7.33
C PHE A 384 7.30 -1.82 7.16
N VAL A 385 6.96 -3.03 6.72
CA VAL A 385 7.96 -4.06 6.36
C VAL A 385 8.84 -3.56 5.21
N TYR A 386 8.30 -2.87 4.20
CA TYR A 386 9.11 -2.24 3.15
C TYR A 386 10.16 -1.28 3.71
N VAL A 387 9.73 -0.38 4.61
CA VAL A 387 10.64 0.57 5.26
C VAL A 387 11.67 -0.16 6.12
N TRP A 388 11.25 -1.18 6.87
CA TRP A 388 12.13 -1.92 7.75
C TRP A 388 13.23 -2.67 6.98
N VAL A 389 12.86 -3.36 5.90
CA VAL A 389 13.81 -4.07 5.01
C VAL A 389 14.81 -3.10 4.40
N ARG A 390 14.33 -1.93 3.94
CA ARG A 390 15.16 -0.87 3.35
C ARG A 390 16.30 -0.40 4.25
N TRP A 391 16.06 -0.29 5.56
CA TRP A 391 17.05 0.21 6.51
C TRP A 391 17.85 -0.89 7.21
N THR A 392 17.52 -2.17 7.01
CA THR A 392 18.22 -3.31 7.62
C THR A 392 19.11 -4.06 6.65
N LEU A 393 18.70 -4.23 5.40
CA LEU A 393 19.48 -4.96 4.41
C LEU A 393 20.46 -4.04 3.67
N PRO A 394 21.71 -4.51 3.45
CA PRO A 394 22.64 -3.79 2.59
C PRO A 394 22.17 -3.83 1.14
N ARG A 395 22.62 -2.86 0.35
CA ARG A 395 22.38 -2.84 -1.10
C ARG A 395 23.12 -4.00 -1.77
N PHE A 396 22.44 -4.68 -2.70
CA PHE A 396 23.06 -5.70 -3.55
C PHE A 396 23.64 -5.06 -4.81
N ARG A 397 24.65 -5.70 -5.41
CA ARG A 397 25.16 -5.30 -6.72
C ARG A 397 24.23 -5.83 -7.83
N TYR A 398 24.12 -5.10 -8.94
CA TYR A 398 23.26 -5.45 -10.08
C TYR A 398 23.43 -6.90 -10.55
N ASP A 399 24.67 -7.37 -10.69
CA ASP A 399 24.96 -8.73 -11.15
C ASP A 399 24.44 -9.81 -10.18
N GLN A 400 24.49 -9.56 -8.86
CA GLN A 400 24.00 -10.49 -7.84
C GLN A 400 22.48 -10.56 -7.84
N LEU A 401 21.85 -9.42 -8.07
CA LEU A 401 20.40 -9.27 -8.11
C LEU A 401 19.84 -9.96 -9.37
N GLN A 402 20.46 -9.73 -10.53
CA GLN A 402 20.12 -10.49 -11.75
C GLN A 402 20.33 -12.00 -11.57
N LYS A 403 21.40 -12.42 -10.87
CA LYS A 403 21.61 -13.83 -10.53
C LYS A 403 20.50 -14.38 -9.63
N LEU A 404 20.06 -13.61 -8.63
CA LEU A 404 18.96 -13.99 -7.74
C LEU A 404 17.65 -14.17 -8.51
N GLY A 405 17.28 -13.22 -9.38
CA GLY A 405 16.08 -13.32 -10.22
C GLY A 405 16.09 -14.54 -11.14
N TRP A 406 17.13 -14.65 -11.97
CA TRP A 406 17.19 -15.65 -13.03
C TRP A 406 17.59 -17.06 -12.57
N GLN A 407 18.55 -17.19 -11.66
CA GLN A 407 19.09 -18.51 -11.30
C GLN A 407 18.45 -19.10 -10.04
N ILE A 408 17.78 -18.29 -9.22
CA ILE A 408 17.19 -18.75 -7.96
C ILE A 408 15.66 -18.62 -8.01
N LEU A 409 15.13 -17.40 -8.15
CA LEU A 409 13.69 -17.18 -8.03
C LEU A 409 12.89 -17.82 -9.16
N LEU A 410 13.37 -17.73 -10.41
CA LEU A 410 12.68 -18.35 -11.55
C LEU A 410 12.59 -19.88 -11.41
N PRO A 411 13.68 -20.64 -11.20
CA PRO A 411 13.58 -22.09 -10.98
C PRO A 411 12.72 -22.45 -9.77
N MET A 412 12.85 -21.71 -8.66
CA MET A 412 12.04 -21.96 -7.46
C MET A 412 10.55 -21.74 -7.71
N SER A 413 10.17 -20.74 -8.52
CA SER A 413 8.77 -20.50 -8.88
C SER A 413 8.18 -21.63 -9.72
N LEU A 414 8.95 -22.20 -10.65
CA LEU A 414 8.54 -23.36 -11.44
C LEU A 414 8.36 -24.60 -10.55
N VAL A 415 9.32 -24.87 -9.67
CA VAL A 415 9.23 -25.96 -8.69
C VAL A 415 7.98 -25.79 -7.81
N ASN A 416 7.69 -24.55 -7.37
CA ASN A 416 6.49 -24.26 -6.59
C ASN A 416 5.21 -24.63 -7.35
N ILE A 417 5.10 -24.25 -8.63
CA ILE A 417 3.96 -24.61 -9.48
C ILE A 417 3.82 -26.12 -9.59
N PHE A 418 4.91 -26.85 -9.90
CA PHE A 418 4.85 -28.31 -10.06
C PHE A 418 4.38 -29.02 -8.78
N ILE A 419 4.96 -28.66 -7.62
CA ILE A 419 4.56 -29.23 -6.33
C ILE A 419 3.09 -28.90 -6.04
N THR A 420 2.70 -27.65 -6.25
CA THR A 420 1.32 -27.19 -6.00
C THR A 420 0.32 -27.95 -6.86
N SER A 421 0.57 -28.04 -8.16
CA SER A 421 -0.29 -28.78 -9.08
C SER A 421 -0.37 -30.26 -8.73
N ALA A 422 0.74 -30.89 -8.35
CA ALA A 422 0.73 -32.29 -7.93
C ALA A 422 -0.10 -32.50 -6.65
N VAL A 423 0.01 -31.61 -5.67
CA VAL A 423 -0.78 -31.66 -4.43
C VAL A 423 -2.27 -31.44 -4.70
N VAL A 424 -2.62 -30.44 -5.52
CA VAL A 424 -4.02 -30.16 -5.87
C VAL A 424 -4.66 -31.35 -6.60
N VAL A 425 -3.95 -31.96 -7.55
CA VAL A 425 -4.43 -33.16 -8.27
C VAL A 425 -4.55 -34.37 -7.34
N ALA A 426 -3.68 -34.50 -6.34
CA ALA A 426 -3.78 -35.59 -5.36
C ALA A 426 -4.95 -35.42 -4.37
N LEU A 427 -5.43 -34.19 -4.18
CA LEU A 427 -6.53 -33.85 -3.27
C LEU A 427 -7.90 -33.73 -3.97
N SER A 428 -7.90 -33.55 -5.29
CA SER A 428 -9.09 -33.55 -6.16
C SER A 428 -9.53 -34.96 -6.49
#